data_AF-A0A221P0J9-F1
#
_entry.id   AF-A0A221P0J9-F1
#
_cell.length_a   1.000
_cell.length_b   1.000
_cell.length_c   1.000
_cell.angle_alpha   90.00
_cell.angle_beta   90.00
_cell.angle_gamma   90.00
#
_symmetry.space_group_name_H-M   'P 1'
#
loop_
_entity.id
_entity.type
_entity.pdbx_description
1 polymer ?
#
loop_
_entity_poly.entity_id
_entity_poly.type
_entity_poly.pdbx_seq_one_letter_code
_entity_poly.pdbx_strand_id
1 'polypeptide(L)'
;MPALTWQRSSYCPEGNSCIQIAATPGTIHLTESADPGGAVLSATPAAFGALLSALRQGARGASPIEIAFGEKGVVRLRETSTPDTVVTTDRRRWDAFVRGVRAGEFDHFVASVER
;
A
#
# COMPACT_ATOMS: atom_id res chain seq x y z
N MET A 1 17.23 -15.45 3.82
CA MET A 1 16.35 -14.27 3.63
C MET A 1 15.19 -14.44 4.59
N PRO A 2 14.96 -13.56 5.57
CA PRO A 2 13.76 -13.68 6.40
C PRO A 2 12.54 -13.59 5.48
N ALA A 3 11.59 -14.51 5.66
CA ALA A 3 10.35 -14.49 4.90
C ALA A 3 9.55 -13.25 5.32
N LEU A 4 9.22 -12.39 4.36
CA LEU A 4 8.32 -11.27 4.61
C LEU A 4 6.95 -11.82 5.01
N THR A 5 6.44 -11.39 6.16
CA THR A 5 5.08 -11.71 6.60
C THR A 5 4.11 -10.75 5.91
N TRP A 6 3.59 -11.17 4.77
CA TRP A 6 2.64 -10.38 3.99
C TRP A 6 1.23 -10.44 4.57
N GLN A 7 0.69 -9.28 4.94
CA GLN A 7 -0.71 -9.10 5.30
C GLN A 7 -1.51 -8.56 4.12
N ARG A 8 -2.69 -9.13 3.88
CA ARG A 8 -3.69 -8.62 2.93
C ARG A 8 -4.82 -7.94 3.68
N SER A 9 -5.54 -7.04 3.02
CA SER A 9 -6.80 -6.48 3.56
C SER A 9 -7.84 -7.58 3.73
N SER A 10 -8.59 -7.57 4.85
CA SER A 10 -9.71 -8.49 5.08
C SER A 10 -10.88 -8.25 4.12
N TYR A 11 -10.93 -7.10 3.46
CA TYR A 11 -11.95 -6.75 2.46
C TYR A 11 -11.60 -7.20 1.04
N CYS A 12 -10.47 -7.88 0.86
CA CYS A 12 -10.07 -8.31 -0.46
C CYS A 12 -11.04 -9.37 -1.00
N PRO A 13 -11.57 -9.21 -2.23
CA PRO A 13 -12.46 -10.20 -2.83
C PRO A 13 -11.78 -11.56 -2.98
N GLU A 14 -12.56 -12.64 -3.00
CA GLU A 14 -12.04 -13.97 -3.32
C GLU A 14 -11.38 -13.97 -4.71
N GLY A 15 -10.15 -14.50 -4.79
CA GLY A 15 -9.27 -14.43 -5.98
C GLY A 15 -7.94 -13.74 -5.65
N ASN A 16 -6.83 -14.28 -6.16
CA ASN A 16 -5.43 -13.97 -5.78
C ASN A 16 -4.93 -12.57 -6.19
N SER A 17 -5.67 -11.51 -5.91
CA SER A 17 -5.29 -10.16 -6.37
C SER A 17 -5.67 -9.12 -5.32
N CYS A 18 -4.74 -8.90 -4.39
CA CYS A 18 -4.88 -7.93 -3.31
C CYS A 18 -3.60 -7.12 -3.17
N ILE A 19 -3.74 -5.88 -2.71
CA ILE A 19 -2.60 -5.14 -2.15
C ILE A 19 -2.17 -5.86 -0.86
N GLN A 20 -0.88 -6.17 -0.78
CA GLN A 20 -0.24 -6.84 0.36
C GLN A 20 0.80 -5.91 0.96
N ILE A 21 0.86 -5.92 2.30
CA ILE A 21 1.76 -5.09 3.08
C ILE A 21 2.66 -6.01 3.91
N ALA A 22 3.95 -5.73 3.95
CA ALA A 22 4.88 -6.37 4.89
C ALA A 22 5.78 -5.30 5.51
N ALA A 23 6.26 -5.54 6.73
CA ALA A 23 7.22 -4.66 7.37
C ALA A 23 8.54 -5.38 7.62
N THR A 24 9.63 -4.65 7.39
CA THR A 24 10.98 -4.97 7.86
C THR A 24 11.45 -3.83 8.76
N PRO A 25 12.50 -4.02 9.57
CA PRO A 25 13.05 -2.93 10.37
C PRO A 25 13.32 -1.69 9.50
N GLY A 26 12.62 -0.59 9.78
CA GLY A 26 12.77 0.69 9.07
C GLY A 26 12.09 0.82 7.70
N THR A 27 11.45 -0.23 7.16
CA THR A 27 10.86 -0.20 5.81
C THR A 27 9.53 -0.94 5.75
N ILE A 28 8.55 -0.32 5.09
CA ILE A 28 7.27 -0.92 4.73
C ILE A 28 7.31 -1.29 3.24
N HIS A 29 6.91 -2.51 2.94
CA HIS A 29 6.82 -3.06 1.59
C HIS A 29 5.36 -3.14 1.18
N LEU A 30 5.04 -2.66 -0.01
CA LEU A 30 3.72 -2.77 -0.63
C LEU A 30 3.86 -3.49 -1.96
N THR A 31 3.01 -4.47 -2.22
CA THR A 31 2.95 -5.17 -3.51
C THR A 31 1.51 -5.52 -3.84
N GLU A 32 1.25 -5.92 -5.08
CA GLU A 32 -0.04 -6.45 -5.48
C GLU A 32 0.20 -7.78 -6.22
N SER A 33 -0.50 -8.83 -5.80
CA SER A 33 -0.21 -10.21 -6.22
C SER A 33 -0.52 -10.53 -7.69
N ALA A 34 -1.32 -9.72 -8.35
CA ALA A 34 -1.62 -9.72 -9.78
C ALA A 34 -1.03 -8.52 -10.52
N ASP A 35 -0.08 -7.79 -9.91
CA ASP A 35 0.70 -6.79 -10.61
C ASP A 35 1.56 -7.50 -11.67
N PRO A 36 1.35 -7.22 -12.97
CA PRO A 36 2.14 -7.85 -14.02
C PRO A 36 3.63 -7.51 -13.92
N GLY A 37 3.97 -6.38 -13.29
CA GLY A 37 5.36 -5.99 -13.03
C GLY A 37 6.00 -6.73 -11.86
N GLY A 38 5.22 -7.41 -11.02
CA GLY A 38 5.71 -8.02 -9.77
C GLY A 38 6.44 -7.02 -8.88
N ALA A 39 6.06 -5.74 -8.92
CA ALA A 39 6.79 -4.69 -8.24
C ALA A 39 6.55 -4.77 -6.73
N VAL A 40 7.60 -4.45 -5.97
CA VAL A 40 7.52 -4.29 -4.52
C VAL A 40 7.97 -2.87 -4.19
N LEU A 41 7.00 -2.02 -3.89
CA LEU A 41 7.25 -0.66 -3.44
C LEU A 41 7.81 -0.68 -2.03
N SER A 42 8.93 0.00 -1.80
CA SER A 42 9.51 0.21 -0.47
C SER A 42 9.26 1.64 -0.02
N ALA A 43 8.75 1.82 1.19
CA ALA A 43 8.49 3.13 1.78
C ALA A 43 8.93 3.16 3.25
N THR A 44 9.18 4.36 3.78
CA THR A 44 9.42 4.50 5.22
C THR A 44 8.11 4.34 5.99
N PRO A 45 8.15 3.91 7.27
CA PRO A 45 6.96 3.91 8.13
C PRO A 45 6.26 5.26 8.21
N ALA A 46 7.01 6.37 8.19
CA ALA A 46 6.45 7.71 8.18
C ALA A 46 5.68 8.01 6.87
N ALA A 47 6.25 7.64 5.71
CA ALA A 47 5.58 7.78 4.42
C ALA A 47 4.29 6.94 4.35
N PHE A 48 4.34 5.71 4.89
CA PHE A 48 3.17 4.84 4.98
C PHE A 48 2.11 5.41 5.93
N GLY A 49 2.50 5.94 7.09
CA GLY A 49 1.58 6.61 8.03
C GLY A 49 0.89 7.84 7.43
N ALA A 50 1.62 8.63 6.64
CA ALA A 50 1.05 9.75 5.89
C ALA A 50 0.01 9.27 4.87
N LEU A 51 0.30 8.17 4.16
CA LEU A 51 -0.66 7.53 3.24
C LEU A 51 -1.92 7.08 4.00
N LEU A 52 -1.79 6.35 5.11
CA LEU A 52 -2.95 5.90 5.89
C LEU A 52 -3.83 7.07 6.32
N SER A 53 -3.20 8.14 6.81
CA SER A 53 -3.87 9.37 7.23
C SER A 53 -4.58 10.08 6.07
N ALA A 54 -3.96 10.13 4.89
CA ALA A 54 -4.55 10.71 3.69
C ALA A 54 -5.78 9.92 3.22
N LEU A 55 -5.70 8.58 3.18
CA LEU A 55 -6.79 7.70 2.75
C LEU A 55 -8.01 7.74 3.68
N ARG A 56 -7.79 7.93 4.98
CA ARG A 56 -8.85 8.16 5.98
C ARG A 56 -9.61 9.45 5.69
N GLN A 57 -8.87 10.53 5.41
CA GLN A 57 -9.42 11.85 5.11
C GLN A 57 -9.97 11.95 3.68
N GLY A 58 -9.67 10.99 2.80
CA GLY A 58 -9.98 11.08 1.37
C GLY A 58 -9.08 12.05 0.60
N ALA A 59 -7.99 12.51 1.23
CA ALA A 59 -6.99 13.38 0.60
C ALA A 59 -6.08 12.56 -0.33
N ARG A 60 -5.68 13.15 -1.47
CA ARG A 60 -4.96 12.45 -2.54
C ARG A 60 -3.59 13.05 -2.90
N GLY A 61 -3.03 13.96 -2.10
CA GLY A 61 -1.85 14.73 -2.52
C GLY A 61 -0.85 15.15 -1.44
N ALA A 62 -0.88 14.56 -0.25
CA ALA A 62 -0.03 14.97 0.88
C ALA A 62 0.79 13.81 1.46
N SER A 63 1.12 12.79 0.66
CA SER A 63 1.95 11.65 1.10
C SER A 63 3.11 11.41 0.15
N PRO A 64 4.29 10.98 0.65
CA PRO A 64 5.42 10.54 -0.19
C PRO A 64 5.08 9.33 -1.07
N ILE A 65 4.01 8.60 -0.74
CA ILE A 65 3.43 7.59 -1.62
C ILE A 65 2.36 8.30 -2.47
N GLU A 66 2.64 8.43 -3.76
CA GLU A 66 1.75 9.04 -4.73
C GLU A 66 0.82 7.99 -5.33
N ILE A 67 -0.44 8.41 -5.56
CA ILE A 67 -1.49 7.55 -6.12
C ILE A 67 -1.98 8.18 -7.41
N ALA A 68 -1.83 7.47 -8.52
CA ALA A 68 -2.35 7.88 -9.82
C ALA A 68 -3.49 6.96 -10.25
N PHE A 69 -4.62 7.55 -10.66
CA PHE A 69 -5.76 6.84 -11.25
C PHE A 69 -5.65 6.94 -12.76
N GLY A 70 -5.36 5.82 -13.42
CA GLY A 70 -5.29 5.71 -14.86
C GLY A 70 -6.62 5.34 -15.50
N GLU A 71 -6.59 5.16 -16.81
CA GLU A 71 -7.74 4.70 -17.59
C GLU A 71 -8.15 3.27 -17.20
N LYS A 72 -9.40 2.90 -17.50
CA LYS A 72 -9.98 1.57 -17.24
C LYS A 72 -9.91 1.10 -15.78
N GLY A 73 -9.81 2.04 -14.84
CA GLY A 73 -9.81 1.73 -13.40
C GLY A 73 -8.47 1.20 -12.89
N VAL A 74 -7.37 1.41 -13.62
CA VAL A 74 -6.03 1.12 -13.12
C VAL A 74 -5.64 2.14 -12.05
N VAL A 75 -5.05 1.67 -10.96
CA VAL A 75 -4.46 2.50 -9.91
C VAL A 75 -2.98 2.19 -9.83
N ARG A 76 -2.15 3.23 -9.83
CA ARG A 76 -0.69 3.12 -9.72
C ARG A 76 -0.23 3.76 -8.43
N LEU A 77 0.59 3.04 -7.68
CA LEU A 77 1.25 3.53 -6.48
C LEU A 77 2.74 3.65 -6.78
N ARG A 78 3.34 4.78 -6.42
CA ARG A 78 4.79 4.96 -6.44
C ARG A 78 5.22 5.75 -5.22
N GLU A 79 6.46 5.59 -4.81
CA GLU A 79 7.03 6.35 -3.71
C GLU A 79 8.01 7.36 -4.32
N THR A 80 7.97 8.60 -3.83
CA THR A 80 8.69 9.74 -4.42
C THR A 80 10.21 9.58 -4.46
N SER A 81 10.80 8.90 -3.48
CA SER A 81 12.24 8.59 -3.43
C SER A 81 12.64 7.40 -4.31
N THR A 82 11.67 6.62 -4.81
CA THR A 82 11.87 5.44 -5.68
C THR A 82 10.92 5.46 -6.89
N PRO A 83 11.00 6.50 -7.75
CA PRO A 83 10.01 6.74 -8.80
C PRO A 83 9.96 5.65 -9.89
N ASP A 84 11.03 4.86 -10.03
CA ASP A 84 11.12 3.77 -11.00
C ASP A 84 10.30 2.54 -10.61
N THR A 85 9.90 2.44 -9.33
CA THR A 85 9.10 1.33 -8.82
C THR A 85 7.64 1.72 -8.75
N VAL A 86 6.82 1.12 -9.61
CA VAL A 86 5.37 1.39 -9.67
C VAL A 86 4.60 0.10 -9.46
N VAL A 87 3.84 0.04 -8.36
CA VAL A 87 2.91 -1.06 -8.11
C VAL A 87 1.59 -0.73 -8.81
N THR A 88 1.12 -1.66 -9.63
CA THR A 88 -0.15 -1.51 -10.34
C THR A 88 -1.24 -2.35 -9.70
N THR A 89 -2.41 -1.76 -9.48
CA THR A 89 -3.61 -2.43 -9.00
C THR A 89 -4.84 -1.92 -9.75
N ASP A 90 -6.03 -2.44 -9.42
CA ASP A 90 -7.29 -1.96 -9.98
C ASP A 90 -8.13 -1.21 -8.93
N ARG A 91 -9.17 -0.53 -9.40
CA ARG A 91 -10.04 0.29 -8.56
C ARG A 91 -10.76 -0.52 -7.48
N ARG A 92 -11.18 -1.75 -7.78
CA ARG A 92 -11.92 -2.61 -6.82
C ARG A 92 -11.01 -3.04 -5.67
N ARG A 93 -9.79 -3.46 -6.00
CA ARG A 93 -8.76 -3.89 -5.04
C ARG A 93 -8.25 -2.71 -4.21
N TRP A 94 -8.06 -1.57 -4.86
CA TRP A 94 -7.76 -0.32 -4.18
C TRP A 94 -8.86 0.08 -3.19
N ASP A 95 -10.14 0.00 -3.57
CA ASP A 95 -11.23 0.34 -2.65
C ASP A 95 -11.32 -0.64 -1.47
N ALA A 96 -11.01 -1.92 -1.67
CA ALA A 96 -10.86 -2.89 -0.58
C ALA A 96 -9.69 -2.54 0.36
N PHE A 97 -8.56 -2.09 -0.18
CA PHE A 97 -7.43 -1.61 0.62
C PHE A 97 -7.81 -0.37 1.43
N VAL A 98 -8.43 0.64 0.82
CA VAL A 98 -8.88 1.86 1.51
C VAL A 98 -9.87 1.53 2.63
N ARG A 99 -10.75 0.54 2.45
CA ARG A 99 -11.64 0.07 3.52
C ARG A 99 -10.86 -0.52 4.70
N GLY A 100 -9.87 -1.37 4.45
CA GLY A 100 -8.99 -1.91 5.52
C GLY A 100 -8.21 -0.82 6.25
N VAL A 101 -7.70 0.19 5.52
CA VAL A 101 -7.02 1.37 6.11
C VAL A 101 -7.96 2.17 7.03
N ARG A 102 -9.21 2.36 6.61
CA ARG A 102 -10.23 3.05 7.42
C ARG A 102 -10.67 2.22 8.63
N ALA A 103 -10.62 0.90 8.53
CA ALA A 103 -10.86 -0.02 9.64
C ALA A 103 -9.67 -0.15 10.62
N GLY A 104 -8.52 0.45 10.30
CA GLY A 104 -7.33 0.40 11.17
C GLY A 104 -6.50 -0.88 11.06
N GLU A 105 -6.74 -1.73 10.06
CA GLU A 105 -6.07 -3.02 9.90
C GLU A 105 -4.54 -2.92 9.79
N PHE A 106 -4.03 -1.76 9.36
CA PHE A 106 -2.62 -1.54 9.05
C PHE A 106 -1.88 -0.63 10.05
N ASP A 107 -2.55 -0.17 11.13
CA ASP A 107 -1.97 0.81 12.06
C ASP A 107 -0.78 0.26 12.86
N HIS A 108 -0.75 -1.04 13.09
CA HIS A 108 0.34 -1.71 13.79
C HIS A 108 1.67 -1.64 13.00
N PHE A 109 1.63 -1.44 11.68
CA PHE A 109 2.85 -1.25 10.87
C PHE A 109 3.53 0.10 11.10
N VAL A 110 2.80 1.10 11.60
CA VAL A 110 3.35 2.44 11.89
C VAL A 110 3.55 2.68 13.38
N ALA A 111 2.83 1.94 14.24
CA ALA A 111 2.95 2.04 15.70
C ALA A 111 4.35 1.67 16.24
N SER A 112 5.16 0.93 15.46
CA SER A 112 6.47 0.45 15.90
C SER A 112 7.61 1.46 15.72
N VAL A 113 7.34 2.70 15.28
CA VAL A 113 8.35 3.77 15.11
C VAL A 113 8.68 4.46 16.44
N GLU A 114 7.87 4.26 17.49
CA GLU A 114 8.02 4.92 18.80
C GLU A 114 8.67 4.05 19.89
N ARG A 115 9.66 3.20 19.58
CA ARG A 115 10.46 2.55 20.63
C ARG A 115 11.96 2.65 20.39
#